data_AF-A0A2U0STU8-F1
#
_entry.id   AF-A0A2U0STU8-F1
#
_cell.length_a   1.000
_cell.length_b   1.000
_cell.length_c   1.000
_cell.angle_alpha   90.00
_cell.angle_beta   90.00
_cell.angle_gamma   90.00
#
_symmetry.space_group_name_H-M   'P 1'
#
loop_
_entity.id
_entity.type
_entity.pdbx_description
1 polymer ?
#
loop_
_entity_poly.entity_id
_entity_poly.type
_entity_poly.pdbx_seq_one_letter_code
_entity_poly.pdbx_strand_id
1 'polypeptide(L)'
;MNATAPHLGSSLDDFLKEEGIFEQTQNRAIKEVIAWQLTQAMQEQAMSKTRMAALLQTSRSQLDRLLDPSSDVTLSTLERAAALVGRKLSITLV
;
A
#
# COMPACT_ATOMS: atom_id res chain seq x y z
N MET A 1 22.73 -21.22 9.61
CA MET A 1 22.48 -22.53 10.24
C MET A 1 21.06 -22.49 10.81
N ASN A 2 20.05 -22.89 10.05
CA ASN A 2 18.67 -22.96 10.54
C ASN A 2 18.34 -24.41 10.87
N ALA A 3 17.78 -24.61 12.06
CA ALA A 3 17.27 -25.89 12.53
C ALA A 3 16.16 -26.38 11.58
N THR A 4 16.38 -27.55 11.00
CA THR A 4 15.50 -28.18 10.00
C THR A 4 14.32 -28.84 10.71
N ALA A 5 13.15 -28.18 10.71
CA ALA A 5 11.90 -28.89 10.98
C ALA A 5 11.60 -29.78 9.76
N PRO A 6 11.46 -31.11 9.93
CA PRO A 6 11.39 -32.07 8.82
C PRO A 6 10.15 -31.94 7.91
N HIS A 7 9.21 -31.06 8.26
CA HIS A 7 8.00 -30.76 7.49
C HIS A 7 7.89 -29.28 7.10
N LEU A 8 8.93 -28.48 7.34
CA LEU A 8 8.96 -27.09 6.90
C LEU A 8 9.38 -27.08 5.41
N GLY A 9 8.42 -26.80 4.53
CA GLY A 9 8.67 -26.62 3.10
C GLY A 9 9.48 -25.36 2.79
N SER A 10 9.62 -25.04 1.50
CA SER A 10 10.19 -23.77 1.05
C SER A 10 9.39 -22.58 1.57
N SER A 11 10.02 -21.40 1.65
CA SER A 11 9.30 -20.20 2.06
C SER A 11 8.31 -19.75 0.98
N LEU A 12 7.32 -18.92 1.34
CA LEU A 12 6.43 -18.28 0.36
C LEU A 12 7.24 -17.51 -0.69
N ASP A 13 8.29 -16.80 -0.26
CA ASP A 13 9.14 -16.03 -1.16
C ASP A 13 9.86 -16.93 -2.17
N ASP A 14 10.35 -18.08 -1.74
CA ASP A 14 11.00 -19.05 -2.62
C ASP A 14 10.01 -19.60 -3.64
N PHE A 15 8.81 -19.99 -3.19
CA PHE A 15 7.73 -20.43 -4.07
C PHE A 15 7.36 -19.35 -5.11
N LEU A 16 7.18 -18.10 -4.69
CA LEU A 16 6.82 -16.99 -5.59
C LEU A 16 7.95 -16.67 -6.59
N LYS A 17 9.22 -16.88 -6.21
CA LYS A 17 10.39 -16.74 -7.09
C LYS A 17 10.45 -17.87 -8.11
N GLU A 18 10.20 -19.12 -7.68
CA GLU A 18 10.10 -20.28 -8.56
C GLU A 18 9.01 -20.09 -9.63
N GLU A 19 7.86 -19.53 -9.23
CA GLU A 19 6.76 -19.19 -10.14
C GLU A 19 7.00 -17.92 -10.98
N GLY A 20 8.10 -17.19 -10.74
CA GLY A 20 8.43 -15.96 -11.48
C GLY A 20 7.51 -14.76 -11.22
N ILE A 21 6.69 -14.80 -10.16
CA ILE A 21 5.69 -13.78 -9.82
C ILE A 21 6.04 -12.96 -8.57
N PHE A 22 7.21 -13.21 -7.96
CA PHE A 22 7.65 -12.55 -6.73
C PHE A 22 7.57 -11.02 -6.79
N GLU A 23 8.22 -10.41 -7.77
CA GLU A 23 8.28 -8.94 -7.92
C GLU A 23 6.89 -8.31 -8.10
N GLN A 24 6.03 -8.93 -8.91
CA GLN A 24 4.67 -8.45 -9.13
C GLN A 24 3.84 -8.54 -7.85
N THR A 25 3.97 -9.67 -7.13
CA THR A 25 3.26 -9.92 -5.88
C THR A 25 3.69 -8.94 -4.80
N GLN A 26 5.00 -8.71 -4.68
CA GLN A 26 5.56 -7.77 -3.71
C GLN A 26 5.13 -6.33 -4.01
N ASN A 27 5.19 -5.89 -5.28
CA ASN A 27 4.75 -4.56 -5.67
C ASN A 27 3.26 -4.33 -5.32
N ARG A 28 2.42 -5.31 -5.65
CA ARG A 28 0.99 -5.27 -5.31
C ARG A 28 0.76 -5.23 -3.80
N ALA A 29 1.47 -6.06 -3.03
CA ALA A 29 1.35 -6.09 -1.57
C ALA A 29 1.71 -4.73 -0.94
N ILE A 30 2.76 -4.05 -1.43
CA ILE A 30 3.12 -2.71 -0.97
C ILE A 30 1.97 -1.72 -1.21
N LYS A 31 1.38 -1.72 -2.41
CA LYS A 31 0.24 -0.85 -2.73
C LYS A 31 -0.99 -1.14 -1.85
N GLU A 32 -1.28 -2.41 -1.61
CA GLU A 32 -2.38 -2.84 -0.73
C GLU A 32 -2.18 -2.35 0.71
N VAL A 33 -0.96 -2.48 1.24
CA VAL A 33 -0.63 -1.99 2.59
C VAL A 33 -0.79 -0.47 2.68
N ILE A 34 -0.31 0.29 1.71
CA ILE A 34 -0.43 1.75 1.70
C ILE A 34 -1.91 2.20 1.65
N ALA A 35 -2.69 1.61 0.74
CA ALA A 35 -4.12 1.92 0.61
C ALA A 35 -4.91 1.58 1.88
N TRP A 36 -4.60 0.43 2.50
CA TRP A 36 -5.19 0.02 3.77
C TRP A 36 -4.80 0.99 4.90
N GLN A 37 -3.53 1.33 5.05
CA GLN A 37 -3.06 2.28 6.08
C GLN A 37 -3.72 3.64 5.95
N LEU A 38 -3.87 4.16 4.72
CA LEU A 38 -4.54 5.43 4.48
C LEU A 38 -6.03 5.35 4.84
N THR A 39 -6.70 4.25 4.46
CA THR A 39 -8.12 4.02 4.78
C THR A 39 -8.34 3.93 6.28
N GLN A 40 -7.47 3.21 7.01
CA GLN A 40 -7.53 3.13 8.47
C GLN A 40 -7.34 4.50 9.11
N ALA A 41 -6.35 5.27 8.67
CA ALA A 41 -6.10 6.62 9.19
C ALA A 41 -7.28 7.58 8.96
N MET A 42 -7.94 7.47 7.80
CA MET A 42 -9.17 8.21 7.52
C MET A 42 -10.30 7.81 8.47
N GLN A 43 -10.47 6.51 8.75
CA GLN A 43 -11.48 6.00 9.69
C GLN A 43 -11.23 6.48 11.12
N GLU A 44 -9.98 6.40 11.60
CA GLU A 44 -9.54 6.89 12.92
C GLU A 44 -9.89 8.37 13.13
N GLN A 45 -9.89 9.16 12.06
CA GLN A 45 -10.17 10.61 12.09
C GLN A 45 -11.59 10.97 11.66
N ALA A 46 -12.48 9.99 11.48
CA ALA A 46 -13.83 10.17 10.94
C ALA A 46 -13.84 11.00 9.63
N MET A 47 -12.82 10.82 8.78
CA MET A 47 -12.65 11.53 7.52
C MET A 47 -13.36 10.78 6.39
N SER A 48 -14.35 11.42 5.79
CA SER A 48 -15.02 10.86 4.61
C SER A 48 -14.16 10.96 3.36
N LYS A 49 -14.42 10.09 2.39
CA LYS A 49 -13.80 10.17 1.04
C LYS A 49 -14.05 11.53 0.39
N THR A 50 -15.26 12.08 0.49
CA THR A 50 -15.58 13.39 -0.07
C THR A 50 -14.73 14.50 0.56
N ARG A 51 -14.56 14.47 1.89
CA ARG A 51 -13.72 15.45 2.60
C ARG A 51 -12.26 15.34 2.20
N MET A 52 -11.73 14.12 2.13
CA MET A 52 -10.35 13.87 1.70
C MET A 52 -10.12 14.35 0.27
N ALA A 53 -11.03 14.05 -0.66
CA ALA A 53 -10.94 14.49 -2.05
C ALA A 53 -10.96 16.02 -2.16
N ALA A 54 -11.82 16.70 -1.38
CA ALA A 54 -11.86 18.16 -1.34
C ALA A 54 -10.54 18.77 -0.81
N LEU A 55 -9.96 18.19 0.25
CA LEU A 55 -8.67 18.64 0.81
C LEU A 55 -7.50 18.41 -0.16
N LEU A 56 -7.54 17.32 -0.91
CA LEU A 56 -6.57 17.01 -1.97
C LEU A 56 -6.80 17.79 -3.28
N GLN A 57 -7.87 18.61 -3.35
CA GLN A 57 -8.28 19.34 -4.56
C GLN A 57 -8.44 18.41 -5.78
N THR A 58 -9.06 17.25 -5.54
CA THR A 58 -9.17 16.16 -6.51
C THR A 58 -10.61 15.65 -6.57
N SER A 59 -10.98 14.93 -7.62
CA SER A 59 -12.31 14.32 -7.70
C SER A 59 -12.43 13.11 -6.77
N ARG A 60 -13.66 12.73 -6.41
CA ARG A 60 -13.91 11.47 -5.69
C ARG A 60 -13.33 10.25 -6.43
N SER A 61 -13.45 10.22 -7.77
CA SER A 61 -12.90 9.13 -8.58
C SER A 61 -11.37 9.08 -8.57
N GLN A 62 -10.69 10.22 -8.49
CA GLN A 62 -9.24 10.26 -8.32
C GLN A 62 -8.82 9.78 -6.93
N LEU A 63 -9.58 10.11 -5.88
CA LEU A 63 -9.35 9.53 -4.56
C LEU A 63 -9.60 8.01 -4.55
N ASP A 64 -10.65 7.53 -5.22
CA ASP A 64 -10.92 6.10 -5.32
C ASP A 64 -9.75 5.35 -5.99
N ARG A 65 -9.10 5.95 -7.01
CA ARG A 65 -7.86 5.42 -7.59
C ARG A 65 -6.68 5.42 -6.61
N LEU A 66 -6.57 6.43 -5.76
CA LEU A 66 -5.52 6.49 -4.73
C LEU A 66 -5.68 5.39 -3.67
N LEU A 67 -6.92 5.00 -3.38
CA LEU A 67 -7.24 3.93 -2.44
C LEU A 67 -7.33 2.55 -3.11
N ASP A 68 -7.13 2.49 -4.43
CA ASP A 68 -7.17 1.26 -5.20
C ASP A 68 -5.73 0.76 -5.46
N PRO A 69 -5.34 -0.40 -4.90
CA PRO A 69 -3.99 -0.94 -5.06
C PRO A 69 -3.68 -1.40 -6.49
N SER A 70 -4.68 -1.55 -7.35
CA SER A 70 -4.47 -1.88 -8.77
C SER A 70 -4.23 -0.64 -9.63
N SER A 71 -4.51 0.56 -9.12
CA SER A 71 -4.29 1.82 -9.81
C SER A 71 -2.88 2.36 -9.56
N ASP A 72 -2.28 2.97 -10.59
CA ASP A 72 -1.02 3.70 -10.44
C ASP A 72 -1.28 5.11 -9.92
N VAL A 73 -0.49 5.49 -8.91
CA VAL A 73 -0.53 6.83 -8.30
C VAL A 73 0.87 7.40 -8.13
N THR A 74 0.95 8.72 -8.15
CA THR A 74 2.23 9.40 -7.96
C THR A 74 2.61 9.45 -6.49
N LEU A 75 3.92 9.38 -6.21
CA LEU A 75 4.47 9.58 -4.86
C LEU A 75 4.02 10.90 -4.24
N SER A 76 3.97 11.97 -5.03
CA SER A 76 3.52 13.29 -4.57
C SER A 76 2.07 13.29 -4.08
N THR A 77 1.20 12.45 -4.64
CA THR A 77 -0.20 12.37 -4.23
C THR A 77 -0.34 11.54 -2.96
N LEU A 78 0.40 10.43 -2.85
CA LEU A 78 0.48 9.63 -1.63
C LEU A 78 1.03 10.44 -0.45
N GLU A 79 2.06 11.24 -0.67
CA GLU A 79 2.64 12.11 0.36
C GLU A 79 1.62 13.12 0.90
N ARG A 80 0.91 13.83 0.00
CA ARG A 80 -0.14 14.78 0.42
C ARG A 80 -1.27 14.07 1.17
N ALA A 81 -1.70 12.91 0.69
CA ALA A 81 -2.75 12.12 1.34
C ALA A 81 -2.31 11.67 2.74
N ALA A 82 -1.09 11.16 2.89
CA ALA A 82 -0.54 10.79 4.18
C ALA A 82 -0.48 11.99 5.15
N ALA A 83 -0.03 13.15 4.67
CA ALA A 83 0.04 14.36 5.49
C ALA A 83 -1.34 14.80 6.02
N LEU A 84 -2.40 14.70 5.21
CA LEU A 84 -3.77 15.04 5.61
C LEU A 84 -4.32 14.14 6.72
N VAL A 85 -3.80 12.93 6.85
CA VAL A 85 -4.14 11.99 7.92
C VAL A 85 -3.07 11.93 9.01
N GLY A 86 -2.16 12.92 9.09
CA GLY A 86 -1.13 13.00 10.13
C GLY A 86 -0.05 11.91 10.04
N ARG A 87 0.15 11.33 8.85
CA ARG A 87 1.18 10.33 8.56
C ARG A 87 2.25 10.91 7.62
N LYS A 88 3.38 10.21 7.49
CA LYS A 88 4.47 10.56 6.58
C LYS A 88 4.84 9.37 5.72
N LEU A 89 5.04 9.59 4.42
CA LEU A 89 5.56 8.57 3.52
C LEU A 89 7.08 8.45 3.70
N SER A 90 7.58 7.22 3.84
CA SER A 90 9.01 6.91 3.89
C SER A 90 9.31 5.80 2.89
N ILE A 91 10.27 6.04 2.00
CA ILE A 91 10.68 5.13 0.94
C ILE A 91 12.19 5.04 0.96
N THR A 92 12.71 3.83 0.73
CA THR A 92 14.15 3.56 0.64
C THR A 92 14.38 2.65 -0.55
N LEU A 93 15.45 2.93 -1.31
CA LEU A 93 15.95 2.01 -2.32
C LEU A 93 16.82 0.97 -1.61
N VAL A 94 16.54 -0.30 -1.86
CA VAL A 94 17.24 -1.46 -1.28
C VAL A 94 18.08 -2.16 -2.33
#